data_AF-A0A518LQX8-F1
#
_entry.id   AF-A0A518LQX8-F1
#
_cell.length_a   1.000
_cell.length_b   1.000
_cell.length_c   1.000
_cell.angle_alpha   90.00
_cell.angle_beta   90.00
_cell.angle_gamma   90.00
#
_symmetry.space_group_name_H-M   'P 1'
#
loop_
_entity.id
_entity.type
_entity.pdbx_description
1 polymer ?
#
loop_
_entity_poly.entity_id
_entity_poly.type
_entity_poly.pdbx_seq_one_letter_code
_entity_poly.pdbx_strand_id
1 'polypeptide(L)'
;MSDAIYSQTAKLGAPTGGGLPAEPPEHVAGFWGRVLVAVSACVLTVSIVGSAAFLWFRIQERREIRARVQGFITSLENRTDAELADRAAQLHEKPKVAEFVLPEIRRALRASRSEDQLCAVIRLCEAFVDRREIETALFELRGDRREVVAGAAVDALAKVQPAERAAELLGQCVAGSASGETVPAGVDSACAGLFRLGAAGRVEIEKRLESMTTDRRRWLVKYVNEVGGPYRESWLKLLGEDADAGVREAVARAMAMPEPIMPASAPAAQGAGEGGQANLAGEARGPDSAGE
;
A
#
# COMPACT_ATOMS: atom_id res chain seq x y z
N MET A 1 -20.87 76.92 1.05
CA MET A 1 -19.66 77.52 1.66
C MET A 1 -18.52 77.20 0.71
N SER A 2 -18.45 77.97 -0.37
CA SER A 2 -17.77 79.30 -0.41
C SER A 2 -16.27 79.04 -0.36
N ASP A 3 -15.65 79.00 -1.53
CA ASP A 3 -15.16 80.17 -2.27
C ASP A 3 -14.00 80.84 -1.56
N ALA A 4 -13.12 81.34 -2.43
CA ALA A 4 -12.38 82.57 -2.25
C ALA A 4 -11.05 82.44 -1.46
N ILE A 5 -9.96 83.10 -1.85
CA ILE A 5 -9.73 84.14 -2.86
C ILE A 5 -8.19 84.24 -2.96
N TYR A 6 -7.63 84.28 -4.19
CA TYR A 6 -7.02 85.50 -4.77
C TYR A 6 -5.82 86.02 -3.98
N SER A 7 -4.60 85.94 -4.53
CA SER A 7 -4.05 86.94 -5.47
C SER A 7 -3.22 87.99 -4.75
N GLN A 8 -1.98 88.19 -5.20
CA GLN A 8 -1.34 89.47 -5.53
C GLN A 8 0.19 89.28 -5.50
N THR A 9 0.85 89.21 -6.66
CA THR A 9 1.38 90.31 -7.50
C THR A 9 2.70 90.91 -7.05
N ALA A 10 3.58 91.04 -8.05
CA ALA A 10 4.63 92.05 -8.23
C ALA A 10 5.93 91.82 -7.45
N LYS A 11 7.12 92.13 -7.96
CA LYS A 11 7.64 92.61 -9.25
C LYS A 11 9.18 92.59 -9.13
N LEU A 12 9.85 92.46 -10.28
CA LEU A 12 11.16 93.05 -10.64
C LEU A 12 12.44 92.56 -9.95
N GLY A 13 13.39 92.15 -10.79
CA GLY A 13 14.81 92.15 -10.45
C GLY A 13 15.64 91.23 -11.35
N ALA A 14 15.92 91.64 -12.59
CA ALA A 14 17.13 91.18 -13.27
C ALA A 14 18.32 91.99 -12.69
N PRO A 15 19.47 91.36 -12.48
CA PRO A 15 20.56 91.68 -13.39
C PRO A 15 21.39 90.46 -13.82
N THR A 16 21.93 90.63 -15.01
CA THR A 16 22.93 89.83 -15.72
C THR A 16 24.16 89.46 -14.88
N GLY A 17 24.60 88.21 -15.00
CA GLY A 17 25.92 87.75 -14.59
C GLY A 17 26.23 86.41 -15.24
N GLY A 18 27.17 86.40 -16.18
CA GLY A 18 27.59 85.21 -16.91
C GLY A 18 28.30 84.17 -16.04
N GLY A 19 28.23 82.92 -16.48
CA GLY A 19 28.96 81.80 -15.88
C GLY A 19 28.43 80.46 -16.38
N LEU A 20 29.17 79.87 -17.31
CA LEU A 20 29.12 78.52 -17.88
C LEU A 20 28.27 77.46 -17.13
N PRO A 21 27.47 76.62 -17.83
CA PRO A 21 26.96 75.40 -17.23
C PRO A 21 28.12 74.40 -17.03
N ALA A 22 28.45 74.11 -15.78
CA ALA A 22 29.13 72.87 -15.43
C ALA A 22 28.08 71.76 -15.52
N GLU A 23 28.02 71.06 -16.65
CA GLU A 23 27.29 69.80 -16.74
C GLU A 23 27.87 68.79 -15.74
N PRO A 24 27.05 68.20 -14.85
CA PRO A 24 27.46 67.00 -14.14
C PRO A 24 27.45 65.81 -15.12
N PRO A 25 28.43 64.89 -15.08
CA PRO A 25 28.46 63.76 -16.01
C PRO A 25 27.39 62.71 -15.61
N GLU A 26 26.17 62.85 -16.12
CA GLU A 26 25.08 61.89 -15.91
C GLU A 26 25.20 60.57 -16.70
N HIS A 27 26.27 60.40 -17.48
CA HIS A 27 26.36 59.26 -18.41
C HIS A 27 26.89 57.95 -17.80
N VAL A 28 27.55 57.97 -16.63
CA VAL A 28 28.21 56.78 -16.09
C VAL A 28 27.32 56.00 -15.11
N ALA A 29 26.47 56.69 -14.33
CA ALA A 29 25.57 56.05 -13.37
C ALA A 29 24.46 55.23 -14.06
N GLY A 30 23.98 55.66 -15.24
CA GLY A 30 22.97 54.95 -16.01
C GLY A 30 23.48 53.68 -16.71
N PHE A 31 24.77 53.64 -17.08
CA PHE A 31 25.34 52.48 -17.79
C PHE A 31 25.57 51.29 -16.85
N TRP A 32 26.25 51.50 -15.72
CA TRP A 32 26.49 50.43 -14.74
C TRP A 32 25.21 49.91 -14.10
N GLY A 33 24.22 50.77 -13.87
CA GLY A 33 22.88 50.37 -13.43
C GLY A 33 22.18 49.47 -14.45
N ARG A 34 22.21 49.81 -15.74
CA ARG A 34 21.64 48.96 -16.81
C ARG A 34 22.38 47.63 -16.97
N VAL A 35 23.71 47.62 -16.83
CA VAL A 35 24.51 46.39 -16.87
C VAL A 35 24.17 45.48 -15.69
N LEU A 36 24.06 46.01 -14.46
CA LEU A 36 23.66 45.22 -13.29
C LEU A 36 22.22 44.69 -13.40
N VAL A 37 21.29 45.48 -13.94
CA VAL A 37 19.92 45.03 -14.21
C VAL A 37 19.90 43.95 -15.30
N ALA A 38 20.69 44.08 -16.36
CA ALA A 38 20.76 43.07 -17.42
C ALA A 38 21.39 41.76 -16.94
N VAL A 39 22.44 41.84 -16.12
CA VAL A 39 23.09 40.65 -15.51
C VAL A 39 22.16 39.99 -14.50
N SER A 40 21.48 40.75 -13.64
CA SER A 40 20.52 40.17 -12.68
C SER A 40 19.30 39.57 -13.37
N ALA A 41 18.80 40.18 -14.46
CA ALA A 41 17.76 39.60 -15.30
C ALA A 41 18.22 38.30 -15.98
N CYS A 42 19.47 38.21 -16.47
CA CYS A 42 20.02 36.98 -17.02
C CYS A 42 20.18 35.87 -15.97
N VAL A 43 20.66 36.18 -14.77
CA VAL A 43 20.78 35.20 -13.68
C VAL A 43 19.39 34.71 -13.24
N LEU A 44 18.40 35.60 -13.20
CA LEU A 44 17.01 35.25 -12.87
C LEU A 44 16.39 34.36 -13.95
N THR A 45 16.57 34.66 -15.24
CA THR A 45 16.05 33.81 -16.33
C THR A 45 16.73 32.45 -16.36
N VAL A 46 18.05 32.37 -16.19
CA VAL A 46 18.76 31.08 -16.08
C VAL A 46 18.30 30.28 -14.85
N SER A 47 18.02 30.95 -13.73
CA SER A 47 17.50 30.29 -12.52
C SER A 47 16.07 29.77 -12.69
N ILE A 48 15.19 30.55 -13.35
CA ILE A 48 13.82 30.13 -13.67
C ILE A 48 13.83 28.98 -14.67
N VAL A 49 14.62 29.08 -15.75
CA VAL A 49 14.74 28.03 -16.77
C VAL A 49 15.35 26.77 -16.17
N GLY A 50 16.39 26.89 -15.34
CA GLY A 50 16.99 25.77 -14.62
C GLY A 50 16.00 25.09 -13.66
N SER A 51 15.19 25.87 -12.95
CA SER A 51 14.13 25.35 -12.07
C SER A 51 13.02 24.67 -12.86
N ALA A 52 12.61 25.25 -13.99
CA ALA A 52 11.60 24.66 -14.87
C ALA A 52 12.10 23.36 -15.52
N ALA A 53 13.36 23.32 -15.97
CA ALA A 53 13.99 22.12 -16.52
C ALA A 53 14.14 21.02 -15.45
N PHE A 54 14.53 21.38 -14.22
CA PHE A 54 14.60 20.44 -13.10
C PHE A 54 13.22 19.89 -12.72
N LEU A 55 12.19 20.75 -12.67
CA LEU A 55 10.81 20.32 -12.45
C LEU A 55 10.32 19.41 -13.57
N TRP A 56 10.61 19.75 -14.83
CA TRP A 56 10.26 18.93 -15.98
C TRP A 56 10.93 17.55 -15.93
N PHE A 57 12.23 17.50 -15.62
CA PHE A 57 12.98 16.26 -15.45
C PHE A 57 12.39 15.40 -14.33
N ARG A 58 12.09 15.99 -13.16
CA ARG A 58 11.42 15.29 -12.06
C ARG A 58 10.02 14.78 -12.42
N ILE A 59 9.28 15.50 -13.27
CA ILE A 59 7.98 15.05 -13.77
C ILE A 59 8.13 13.87 -14.73
N GLN A 60 9.10 13.93 -15.65
CA GLN A 60 9.43 12.84 -16.59
C GLN A 60 9.84 11.58 -15.83
N GLU A 61 10.79 11.68 -14.89
CA GLU A 61 11.25 10.57 -14.07
C GLU A 61 10.10 9.92 -13.29
N ARG A 62 9.21 10.73 -12.69
CA ARG A 62 8.00 10.22 -12.03
C ARG A 62 7.05 9.51 -12.99
N ARG A 63 6.88 10.01 -14.22
CA ARG A 63 6.02 9.38 -15.24
C ARG A 63 6.60 8.04 -15.69
N GLU A 64 7.91 7.96 -15.92
CA GLU A 64 8.57 6.71 -16.30
C GLU A 64 8.48 5.66 -15.20
N ILE A 65 8.77 6.03 -13.94
CA ILE A 65 8.64 5.12 -12.80
C ILE A 65 7.20 4.64 -12.69
N ARG A 66 6.21 5.54 -12.81
CA ARG A 66 4.80 5.15 -12.77
C ARG A 66 4.42 4.20 -13.90
N ALA A 67 4.86 4.46 -15.13
CA ALA A 67 4.60 3.58 -16.27
C ALA A 67 5.22 2.19 -16.06
N ARG A 68 6.44 2.12 -15.51
CA ARG A 68 7.09 0.84 -15.16
C ARG A 68 6.34 0.10 -14.06
N VAL A 69 5.90 0.80 -13.01
CA VAL A 69 5.11 0.21 -11.92
C VAL A 69 3.74 -0.27 -12.42
N GLN A 70 3.08 0.49 -13.30
CA GLN A 70 1.83 0.05 -13.92
C GLN A 70 2.04 -1.17 -14.81
N GLY A 71 3.09 -1.18 -15.64
CA GLY A 71 3.46 -2.35 -16.43
C GLY A 71 3.76 -3.58 -15.56
N PHE A 72 4.40 -3.37 -14.40
CA PHE A 72 4.61 -4.41 -13.41
C PHE A 72 3.26 -4.95 -12.88
N ILE A 73 2.34 -4.08 -12.43
CA ILE A 73 1.02 -4.47 -11.91
C ILE A 73 0.18 -5.19 -12.96
N THR A 74 0.17 -4.73 -14.22
CA THR A 74 -0.54 -5.42 -15.30
C THR A 74 0.08 -6.76 -15.66
N SER A 75 1.39 -6.92 -15.44
CA SER A 75 2.06 -8.21 -15.66
C SER A 75 1.76 -9.26 -14.59
N LEU A 76 1.24 -8.87 -13.42
CA LEU A 76 1.03 -9.79 -12.28
C LEU A 76 0.04 -10.91 -12.59
N GLU A 77 -0.98 -10.64 -13.40
CA GLU A 77 -2.01 -11.60 -13.81
C GLU A 77 -1.42 -12.81 -14.57
N ASN A 78 -0.29 -12.62 -15.26
CA ASN A 78 0.35 -13.68 -16.04
C ASN A 78 1.48 -14.40 -15.28
N ARG A 79 1.65 -14.11 -13.99
CA ARG A 79 2.73 -14.69 -13.17
C ARG A 79 2.22 -15.86 -12.35
N THR A 80 3.11 -16.82 -12.13
CA THR A 80 2.82 -17.95 -11.24
C THR A 80 2.92 -17.54 -9.77
N ASP A 81 2.32 -18.33 -8.89
CA ASP A 81 2.29 -18.10 -7.44
C ASP A 81 3.71 -18.00 -6.84
N ALA A 82 4.63 -18.85 -7.32
CA ALA A 82 6.03 -18.82 -6.90
C ALA A 82 6.72 -17.52 -7.31
N GLU A 83 6.49 -17.05 -8.54
CA GLU A 83 7.06 -15.78 -9.01
C GLU A 83 6.49 -14.58 -8.25
N LEU A 84 5.20 -14.61 -7.87
CA LEU A 84 4.60 -13.56 -7.05
C LEU A 84 5.25 -13.51 -5.67
N ALA A 85 5.46 -14.67 -5.04
CA ALA A 85 6.15 -14.76 -3.75
C ALA A 85 7.60 -14.22 -3.82
N ASP A 86 8.36 -14.60 -4.84
CA ASP A 86 9.72 -14.10 -5.07
C ASP A 86 9.76 -12.58 -5.24
N ARG A 87 8.78 -12.02 -5.98
CA ARG A 87 8.68 -10.57 -6.17
C ARG A 87 8.26 -9.84 -4.90
N ALA A 88 7.36 -10.43 -4.12
CA ALA A 88 6.96 -9.91 -2.82
C ALA A 88 8.17 -9.82 -1.88
N ALA A 89 8.99 -10.88 -1.82
CA ALA A 89 10.23 -10.91 -1.06
C ALA A 89 11.24 -9.85 -1.53
N GLN A 90 11.49 -9.75 -2.83
CA GLN A 90 12.38 -8.74 -3.41
C GLN A 90 11.94 -7.29 -3.11
N LEU A 91 10.64 -7.02 -3.10
CA LEU A 91 10.10 -5.70 -2.76
C LEU A 91 10.19 -5.44 -1.25
N HIS A 92 10.03 -6.45 -0.42
CA HIS A 92 10.18 -6.35 1.03
C HIS A 92 11.62 -5.99 1.42
N GLU A 93 12.62 -6.60 0.76
CA GLU A 93 14.05 -6.28 0.94
C GLU A 93 14.46 -4.88 0.44
N LYS A 94 13.65 -4.28 -0.43
CA LYS A 94 13.95 -2.99 -1.09
C LYS A 94 12.91 -1.92 -0.70
N PRO A 95 12.95 -1.39 0.54
CA PRO A 95 11.92 -0.50 1.07
C PRO A 95 11.71 0.77 0.23
N LYS A 96 12.78 1.34 -0.34
CA LYS A 96 12.69 2.50 -1.23
C LYS A 96 11.90 2.22 -2.50
N VAL A 97 11.97 1.00 -3.04
CA VAL A 97 11.18 0.60 -4.21
C VAL A 97 9.73 0.36 -3.81
N ALA A 98 9.50 -0.27 -2.65
CA ALA A 98 8.17 -0.48 -2.11
C ALA A 98 7.39 0.83 -1.91
N GLU A 99 8.05 1.93 -1.50
CA GLU A 99 7.41 3.25 -1.39
C GLU A 99 6.78 3.76 -2.69
N PHE A 100 7.34 3.41 -3.85
CA PHE A 100 6.78 3.77 -5.15
C PHE A 100 5.70 2.78 -5.62
N VAL A 101 5.83 1.52 -5.26
CA VAL A 101 4.93 0.45 -5.73
C VAL A 101 3.63 0.40 -4.92
N LEU A 102 3.70 0.60 -3.60
CA LEU A 102 2.54 0.47 -2.70
C LEU A 102 1.37 1.43 -3.02
N PRO A 103 1.58 2.71 -3.37
CA PRO A 103 0.48 3.58 -3.78
C PRO A 103 -0.27 3.05 -5.01
N GLU A 104 0.45 2.47 -5.98
CA GLU A 104 -0.17 1.91 -7.18
C GLU A 104 -0.80 0.53 -6.90
N ILE A 105 -0.24 -0.29 -6.01
CA ILE A 105 -0.92 -1.50 -5.48
C ILE A 105 -2.27 -1.12 -4.85
N ARG A 106 -2.30 -0.11 -3.97
CA ARG A 106 -3.55 0.35 -3.33
C ARG A 106 -4.54 0.87 -4.36
N ARG A 107 -4.05 1.57 -5.39
CA ARG A 107 -4.89 2.00 -6.52
C ARG A 107 -5.46 0.80 -7.27
N ALA A 108 -4.65 -0.23 -7.52
CA ALA A 108 -5.08 -1.45 -8.19
C ALA A 108 -6.13 -2.22 -7.36
N LEU A 109 -5.94 -2.35 -6.04
CA LEU A 109 -6.92 -2.97 -5.14
C LEU A 109 -8.31 -2.33 -5.24
N ARG A 110 -8.38 -1.01 -5.43
CA ARG A 110 -9.65 -0.27 -5.50
C ARG A 110 -10.25 -0.19 -6.90
N ALA A 111 -9.42 -0.20 -7.94
CA ALA A 111 -9.84 0.13 -9.30
C ALA A 111 -9.81 -1.05 -10.27
N SER A 112 -9.17 -2.18 -9.91
CA SER A 112 -9.07 -3.33 -10.80
C SER A 112 -10.43 -3.95 -11.07
N ARG A 113 -10.74 -4.09 -12.36
CA ARG A 113 -11.94 -4.79 -12.84
C ARG A 113 -11.68 -6.27 -13.13
N SER A 114 -10.43 -6.65 -13.38
CA SER A 114 -10.06 -8.06 -13.55
C SER A 114 -10.01 -8.74 -12.17
N GLU A 115 -10.68 -9.90 -12.07
CA GLU A 115 -10.64 -10.77 -10.90
C GLU A 115 -9.23 -11.36 -10.72
N ASP A 116 -8.66 -11.93 -11.78
CA ASP A 116 -7.33 -12.56 -11.75
C ASP A 116 -6.24 -11.55 -11.38
N GLN A 117 -6.29 -10.35 -11.97
CA GLN A 117 -5.38 -9.27 -11.60
C GLN A 117 -5.53 -8.90 -10.12
N LEU A 118 -6.75 -8.82 -9.60
CA LEU A 118 -6.99 -8.43 -8.22
C LEU A 118 -6.51 -9.51 -7.24
N CYS A 119 -6.73 -10.79 -7.55
CA CYS A 119 -6.18 -11.92 -6.80
C CYS A 119 -4.65 -11.92 -6.80
N ALA A 120 -4.01 -11.67 -7.95
CA ALA A 120 -2.55 -11.56 -8.03
C ALA A 120 -2.00 -10.39 -7.20
N VAL A 121 -2.69 -9.24 -7.20
CA VAL A 121 -2.33 -8.08 -6.37
C VAL A 121 -2.52 -8.40 -4.88
N ILE A 122 -3.60 -9.08 -4.48
CA ILE A 122 -3.83 -9.51 -3.10
C ILE A 122 -2.69 -10.41 -2.61
N ARG A 123 -2.27 -11.38 -3.43
CA ARG A 123 -1.14 -12.26 -3.12
C ARG A 123 0.16 -11.48 -2.92
N LEU A 124 0.43 -10.49 -3.76
CA LEU A 124 1.58 -9.61 -3.58
C LEU A 124 1.51 -8.80 -2.28
N CYS A 125 0.30 -8.39 -1.86
CA CYS A 125 0.07 -7.64 -0.63
C CYS A 125 0.35 -8.43 0.65
N GLU A 126 0.40 -9.76 0.60
CA GLU A 126 0.66 -10.60 1.78
C GLU A 126 2.01 -10.26 2.45
N ALA A 127 3.04 -9.92 1.67
CA ALA A 127 4.35 -9.50 2.20
C ALA A 127 4.36 -8.08 2.80
N PHE A 128 3.24 -7.36 2.71
CA PHE A 128 3.08 -5.99 3.19
C PHE A 128 1.88 -5.85 4.12
N VAL A 129 1.31 -6.97 4.58
CA VAL A 129 0.08 -6.96 5.38
C VAL A 129 0.25 -6.26 6.73
N ASP A 130 1.49 -6.19 7.25
CA ASP A 130 1.85 -5.42 8.46
C ASP A 130 1.69 -3.90 8.29
N ARG A 131 1.55 -3.41 7.05
CA ARG A 131 1.27 -2.00 6.78
C ARG A 131 -0.23 -1.76 6.92
N ARG A 132 -0.61 -0.90 7.87
CA ARG A 132 -2.01 -0.56 8.18
C ARG A 132 -2.83 -0.17 6.96
N GLU A 133 -2.24 0.50 5.97
CA GLU A 133 -2.96 0.90 4.75
C GLU A 133 -3.32 -0.27 3.83
N ILE A 134 -2.50 -1.32 3.84
CA ILE A 134 -2.73 -2.57 3.09
C ILE A 134 -3.73 -3.43 3.86
N GLU A 135 -3.56 -3.59 5.17
CA GLU A 135 -4.53 -4.25 6.05
C GLU A 135 -5.94 -3.67 5.84
N THR A 136 -6.07 -2.35 5.91
CA THR A 136 -7.37 -1.66 5.72
C THR A 136 -7.95 -1.94 4.33
N ALA A 137 -7.11 -1.89 3.28
CA ALA A 137 -7.56 -2.11 1.91
C ALA A 137 -8.01 -3.57 1.67
N LEU A 138 -7.32 -4.55 2.26
CA LEU A 138 -7.71 -5.96 2.21
C LEU A 138 -9.00 -6.20 3.01
N PHE A 139 -9.14 -5.56 4.17
CA PHE A 139 -10.37 -5.63 4.97
C PHE A 139 -11.58 -5.03 4.26
N GLU A 140 -11.42 -3.96 3.48
CA GLU A 140 -12.47 -3.40 2.62
C GLU A 140 -12.95 -4.42 1.56
N LEU A 141 -12.07 -5.29 1.05
CA LEU A 141 -12.40 -6.29 0.02
C LEU A 141 -13.20 -7.49 0.53
N ARG A 142 -13.43 -7.63 1.85
CA ARG A 142 -14.27 -8.69 2.42
C ARG A 142 -15.71 -8.68 1.89
N GLY A 143 -16.17 -7.51 1.42
CA GLY A 143 -17.49 -7.29 0.83
C GLY A 143 -17.48 -7.25 -0.70
N ASP A 144 -16.37 -7.60 -1.36
CA ASP A 144 -16.34 -7.66 -2.82
C ASP A 144 -17.32 -8.72 -3.32
N ARG A 145 -18.10 -8.39 -4.37
CA ARG A 145 -19.11 -9.28 -4.94
C ARG A 145 -18.50 -10.52 -5.60
N ARG A 146 -17.22 -10.44 -5.98
CA ARG A 146 -16.46 -11.57 -6.50
C ARG A 146 -15.98 -12.40 -5.32
N GLU A 147 -16.63 -13.54 -5.11
CA GLU A 147 -16.36 -14.42 -3.97
C GLU A 147 -14.90 -14.87 -3.87
N VAL A 148 -14.25 -15.12 -5.01
CA VAL A 148 -12.84 -15.50 -5.09
C VAL A 148 -11.94 -14.38 -4.55
N VAL A 149 -12.22 -13.13 -4.90
CA VAL A 149 -11.48 -11.95 -4.42
C VAL A 149 -11.66 -11.77 -2.93
N ALA A 150 -12.92 -11.84 -2.46
CA ALA A 150 -13.21 -11.66 -1.04
C ALA A 150 -12.56 -12.76 -0.19
N GLY A 151 -12.61 -14.02 -0.63
CA GLY A 151 -11.92 -15.12 0.01
C GLY A 151 -10.41 -14.91 0.06
N ALA A 152 -9.79 -14.57 -1.08
CA ALA A 152 -8.36 -14.29 -1.16
C ALA A 152 -7.92 -13.13 -0.25
N ALA A 153 -8.70 -12.04 -0.20
CA ALA A 153 -8.41 -10.90 0.66
C ALA A 153 -8.46 -11.27 2.15
N VAL A 154 -9.45 -12.07 2.55
CA VAL A 154 -9.58 -12.55 3.93
C VAL A 154 -8.49 -13.56 4.28
N ASP A 155 -8.11 -14.45 3.37
CA ASP A 155 -6.98 -15.36 3.56
C ASP A 155 -5.66 -14.60 3.72
N ALA A 156 -5.47 -13.48 3.00
CA ALA A 156 -4.31 -12.61 3.19
C ALA A 156 -4.31 -11.94 4.58
N LEU A 157 -5.48 -11.52 5.11
CA LEU A 157 -5.60 -10.97 6.47
C LEU A 157 -5.22 -11.99 7.55
N ALA A 158 -5.37 -13.28 7.30
CA ALA A 158 -4.94 -14.33 8.24
C ALA A 158 -3.41 -14.38 8.43
N LYS A 159 -2.64 -13.69 7.58
CA LYS A 159 -1.17 -13.58 7.66
C LYS A 159 -0.68 -12.38 8.48
N VAL A 160 -1.59 -11.52 8.95
CA VAL A 160 -1.26 -10.36 9.79
C VAL A 160 -0.55 -10.79 11.07
N GLN A 161 0.46 -10.03 11.47
CA GLN A 161 1.11 -10.19 12.76
C GLN A 161 0.78 -8.99 13.70
N PRO A 162 0.57 -9.24 15.00
CA PRO A 162 0.57 -10.55 15.67
C PRO A 162 -0.72 -11.36 15.40
N ALA A 163 -0.70 -12.66 15.71
CA ALA A 163 -1.81 -13.58 15.46
C ALA A 163 -3.13 -13.15 16.12
N GLU A 164 -3.09 -12.45 17.26
CA GLU A 164 -4.25 -11.89 17.93
C GLU A 164 -4.92 -10.79 17.09
N ARG A 165 -4.12 -9.97 16.39
CA ARG A 165 -4.63 -8.93 15.48
C ARG A 165 -5.28 -9.56 14.25
N ALA A 166 -4.64 -10.58 13.67
CA ALA A 166 -5.27 -11.36 12.59
C ALA A 166 -6.60 -11.95 13.05
N ALA A 167 -6.62 -12.58 14.23
CA ALA A 167 -7.84 -13.16 14.78
C ALA A 167 -8.95 -12.10 14.92
N GLU A 168 -8.66 -10.93 15.50
CA GLU A 168 -9.63 -9.84 15.64
C GLU A 168 -10.23 -9.42 14.29
N LEU A 169 -9.40 -9.22 13.26
CA LEU A 169 -9.84 -8.84 11.91
C LEU A 169 -10.72 -9.92 11.26
N LEU A 170 -10.31 -11.18 11.36
CA LEU A 170 -11.12 -12.30 10.85
C LEU A 170 -12.43 -12.45 11.62
N GLY A 171 -12.41 -12.22 12.94
CA GLY A 171 -13.60 -12.19 13.77
C GLY A 171 -14.58 -11.09 13.35
N GLN A 172 -14.08 -9.91 12.96
CA GLN A 172 -14.92 -8.85 12.38
C GLN A 172 -15.52 -9.27 11.03
N CYS A 173 -14.80 -10.01 10.20
CA CYS A 173 -15.34 -10.58 8.95
C CYS A 173 -16.48 -11.57 9.23
N VAL A 174 -16.34 -12.43 10.24
CA VAL A 174 -17.41 -13.35 10.67
C VAL A 174 -18.64 -12.59 11.17
N ALA A 175 -18.44 -11.57 12.01
CA ALA A 175 -19.53 -10.74 12.53
C ALA A 175 -20.28 -9.98 11.42
N GLY A 176 -19.57 -9.52 10.39
CA GLY A 176 -20.13 -8.87 9.21
C GLY A 176 -21.02 -9.77 8.33
N SER A 177 -21.07 -11.08 8.61
CA SER A 177 -21.96 -12.01 7.90
C SER A 177 -23.44 -11.68 8.11
N ALA A 178 -23.84 -11.25 9.31
CA ALA A 178 -25.24 -10.98 9.63
C ALA A 178 -25.75 -9.67 9.00
N SER A 179 -24.87 -8.68 8.85
CA SER A 179 -25.18 -7.39 8.21
C SER A 179 -25.03 -7.42 6.67
N GLY A 180 -24.51 -8.51 6.10
CA GLY A 180 -24.21 -8.61 4.67
C GLY A 180 -22.97 -7.82 4.24
N GLU A 181 -22.15 -7.35 5.18
CA GLU A 181 -20.89 -6.66 4.90
C GLU A 181 -19.80 -7.59 4.38
N THR A 182 -19.88 -8.88 4.74
CA THR A 182 -18.93 -9.91 4.31
C THR A 182 -19.68 -10.96 3.50
N VAL A 183 -19.18 -11.24 2.30
CA VAL A 183 -19.79 -12.26 1.42
C VAL A 183 -19.50 -13.68 1.96
N PRO A 184 -20.33 -14.69 1.62
CA PRO A 184 -20.21 -16.04 2.19
C PRO A 184 -18.80 -16.65 2.07
N ALA A 185 -18.15 -16.55 0.92
CA ALA A 185 -16.79 -17.06 0.73
C ALA A 185 -15.75 -16.35 1.62
N GLY A 186 -15.94 -15.06 1.90
CA GLY A 186 -15.12 -14.32 2.86
C GLY A 186 -15.32 -14.83 4.30
N VAL A 187 -16.55 -15.18 4.68
CA VAL A 187 -16.86 -15.77 5.99
C VAL A 187 -16.24 -17.16 6.14
N ASP A 188 -16.31 -17.98 5.09
CA ASP A 188 -15.69 -19.32 5.05
C ASP A 188 -14.17 -19.21 5.25
N SER A 189 -13.54 -18.29 4.49
CA SER A 189 -12.10 -18.02 4.58
C SER A 189 -11.71 -17.45 5.95
N ALA A 190 -12.55 -16.60 6.55
CA ALA A 190 -12.32 -16.07 7.89
C ALA A 190 -12.34 -17.17 8.95
N CYS A 191 -13.33 -18.06 8.90
CA CYS A 191 -13.43 -19.21 9.79
C CYS A 191 -12.24 -20.17 9.63
N ALA A 192 -11.85 -20.45 8.37
CA ALA A 192 -10.68 -21.26 8.05
C ALA A 192 -9.39 -20.62 8.58
N GLY A 193 -9.22 -19.31 8.40
CA GLY A 193 -8.10 -18.55 8.94
C GLY A 193 -8.04 -18.58 10.46
N LEU A 194 -9.17 -18.37 11.16
CA LEU A 194 -9.27 -18.45 12.61
C LEU A 194 -8.85 -19.84 13.12
N PHE A 195 -9.27 -20.91 12.44
CA PHE A 195 -8.80 -22.25 12.79
C PHE A 195 -7.28 -22.39 12.68
N ARG A 196 -6.67 -21.89 11.59
CA ARG A 196 -5.22 -21.93 11.36
C ARG A 196 -4.42 -21.11 12.38
N LEU A 197 -5.00 -20.04 12.93
CA LEU A 197 -4.40 -19.23 14.00
C LEU A 197 -4.41 -19.93 15.38
N GLY A 198 -5.01 -21.11 15.51
CA GLY A 198 -4.95 -21.93 16.72
C GLY A 198 -5.64 -21.28 17.91
N ALA A 199 -4.90 -21.05 18.99
CA ALA A 199 -5.45 -20.53 20.25
C ALA A 199 -6.06 -19.13 20.11
N ALA A 200 -5.38 -18.21 19.39
CA ALA A 200 -5.88 -16.85 19.17
C ALA A 200 -7.21 -16.86 18.41
N GLY A 201 -7.30 -17.67 17.35
CA GLY A 201 -8.54 -17.78 16.59
C GLY A 201 -9.67 -18.49 17.33
N ARG A 202 -9.36 -19.48 18.18
CA ARG A 202 -10.35 -20.13 19.05
C ARG A 202 -11.00 -19.13 20.01
N VAL A 203 -10.19 -18.32 20.70
CA VAL A 203 -10.67 -17.26 21.61
C VAL A 203 -11.61 -16.30 20.89
N GLU A 204 -11.29 -15.96 19.64
CA GLU A 204 -12.11 -15.02 18.89
C GLU A 204 -13.42 -15.61 18.37
N ILE A 205 -13.43 -16.90 18.01
CA ILE A 205 -14.65 -17.64 17.67
C ILE A 205 -15.56 -17.82 18.88
N GLU A 206 -15.01 -18.16 20.05
CA GLU A 206 -15.79 -18.35 21.27
C GLU A 206 -16.69 -17.14 21.58
N LYS A 207 -16.17 -15.91 21.42
CA LYS A 207 -16.92 -14.67 21.59
C LYS A 207 -18.11 -14.49 20.62
N ARG A 208 -18.11 -15.23 19.51
CA ARG A 208 -19.04 -15.04 18.37
C ARG A 208 -19.91 -16.25 18.08
N LEU A 209 -19.66 -17.40 18.71
CA LEU A 209 -20.42 -18.62 18.45
C LEU A 209 -21.94 -18.39 18.55
N GLU A 210 -22.37 -17.66 19.58
CA GLU A 210 -23.79 -17.38 19.81
C GLU A 210 -24.45 -16.56 18.69
N SER A 211 -23.70 -15.67 18.03
CA SER A 211 -24.22 -14.83 16.95
C SER A 211 -24.16 -15.50 15.57
N MET A 212 -23.46 -16.63 15.45
CA MET A 212 -23.40 -17.41 14.21
C MET A 212 -24.70 -18.21 13.99
N THR A 213 -24.99 -18.53 12.74
CA THR A 213 -26.13 -19.42 12.44
C THR A 213 -25.79 -20.87 12.81
N THR A 214 -26.81 -21.66 13.12
CA THR A 214 -26.64 -23.10 13.41
C THR A 214 -25.96 -23.84 12.27
N ASP A 215 -26.33 -23.54 11.02
CA ASP A 215 -25.71 -24.15 9.84
C ASP A 215 -24.22 -23.84 9.75
N ARG A 216 -23.83 -22.60 10.08
CA ARG A 216 -22.42 -22.21 10.09
C ARG A 216 -21.63 -22.92 11.18
N ARG A 217 -22.21 -23.07 12.38
CA ARG A 217 -21.59 -23.84 13.47
C ARG A 217 -21.43 -25.32 13.11
N ARG A 218 -22.40 -25.92 12.42
CA ARG A 218 -22.28 -27.29 11.87
C ARG A 218 -21.20 -27.39 10.78
N TRP A 219 -21.12 -26.40 9.90
CA TRP A 219 -20.06 -26.34 8.89
C TRP A 219 -18.67 -26.26 9.55
N LEU A 220 -18.51 -25.46 10.62
CA LEU A 220 -17.26 -25.39 11.38
C LEU A 220 -16.85 -26.75 11.95
N VAL A 221 -17.79 -27.51 12.52
CA VAL A 221 -17.51 -28.88 13.01
C VAL A 221 -16.98 -29.76 11.89
N LYS A 222 -17.64 -29.74 10.73
CA LYS A 222 -17.20 -30.50 9.55
C LYS A 222 -15.79 -30.07 9.11
N TYR A 223 -15.55 -28.77 8.97
CA TYR A 223 -14.27 -28.22 8.55
C TYR A 223 -13.13 -28.60 9.51
N VAL A 224 -13.33 -28.42 10.82
CA VAL A 224 -12.35 -28.80 11.86
C VAL A 224 -12.04 -30.29 11.80
N ASN A 225 -13.05 -31.12 11.56
CA ASN A 225 -12.87 -32.55 11.43
C ASN A 225 -12.11 -32.96 10.16
N GLU A 226 -12.35 -32.28 9.03
CA GLU A 226 -11.70 -32.57 7.74
C GLU A 226 -10.25 -32.09 7.71
N VAL A 227 -9.96 -30.91 8.26
CA VAL A 227 -8.60 -30.34 8.26
C VAL A 227 -7.73 -30.97 9.34
N GLY A 228 -8.29 -31.25 10.52
CA GLY A 228 -7.57 -31.82 11.65
C GLY A 228 -6.43 -30.95 12.19
N GLY A 229 -5.45 -31.56 12.86
CA GLY A 229 -4.27 -30.88 13.37
C GLY A 229 -4.31 -30.61 14.88
N PRO A 230 -3.27 -29.94 15.42
CA PRO A 230 -3.00 -29.91 16.87
C PRO A 230 -4.11 -29.24 17.69
N TYR A 231 -4.93 -28.40 17.08
CA TYR A 231 -6.02 -27.68 17.74
C TYR A 231 -7.39 -28.35 17.54
N ARG A 232 -7.50 -29.41 16.74
CA ARG A 232 -8.76 -30.09 16.42
C ARG A 232 -9.58 -30.41 17.66
N GLU A 233 -8.98 -31.10 18.64
CA GLU A 233 -9.68 -31.52 19.86
C GLU A 233 -10.17 -30.31 20.67
N SER A 234 -9.36 -29.25 20.76
CA SER A 234 -9.72 -28.05 21.50
C SER A 234 -10.91 -27.30 20.89
N TRP A 235 -10.99 -27.28 19.56
CA TRP A 235 -12.10 -26.70 18.81
C TRP A 235 -13.36 -27.54 18.90
N LEU A 236 -13.24 -28.86 18.75
CA LEU A 236 -14.37 -29.77 18.90
C LEU A 236 -14.93 -29.76 20.33
N LYS A 237 -14.09 -29.61 21.36
CA LYS A 237 -14.56 -29.41 22.75
C LYS A 237 -15.39 -28.13 22.90
N LEU A 238 -14.88 -27.00 22.39
CA LEU A 238 -15.62 -25.74 22.39
C LEU A 238 -16.99 -25.86 21.69
N LEU A 239 -17.02 -26.46 20.49
CA LEU A 239 -18.27 -26.68 19.74
C LEU A 239 -19.18 -27.75 20.37
N GLY A 240 -18.64 -28.63 21.21
CA GLY A 240 -19.40 -29.66 21.92
C GLY A 240 -20.24 -29.11 23.07
N GLU A 241 -19.95 -27.89 23.52
CA GLU A 241 -20.69 -27.14 24.54
C GLU A 241 -21.81 -26.28 23.92
N ASP A 242 -22.05 -26.39 22.61
CA ASP A 242 -23.08 -25.62 21.90
C ASP A 242 -24.50 -25.89 22.41
N ALA A 243 -25.34 -24.86 22.41
CA ALA A 243 -26.75 -24.98 22.81
C ALA A 243 -27.58 -25.84 21.83
N ASP A 244 -27.22 -25.86 20.54
CA ASP A 244 -27.92 -26.65 19.51
C ASP A 244 -27.56 -28.13 19.60
N ALA A 245 -28.58 -28.98 19.78
CA ALA A 245 -28.39 -30.43 19.83
C ALA A 245 -27.75 -30.99 18.56
N GLY A 246 -28.09 -30.46 17.38
CA GLY A 246 -27.54 -30.94 16.12
C GLY A 246 -26.06 -30.58 15.91
N VAL A 247 -25.60 -29.45 16.46
CA VAL A 247 -24.16 -29.12 16.53
C VAL A 247 -23.46 -30.11 17.46
N ARG A 248 -23.98 -30.36 18.66
CA ARG A 248 -23.41 -31.33 19.60
C ARG A 248 -23.34 -32.75 19.05
N GLU A 249 -24.38 -33.19 18.34
CA GLU A 249 -24.37 -34.48 17.64
C GLU A 249 -23.32 -34.54 16.52
N ALA A 250 -23.14 -33.46 15.76
CA ALA A 250 -22.10 -33.38 14.75
C ALA A 250 -20.70 -33.49 15.38
N VAL A 251 -20.48 -32.86 16.53
CA VAL A 251 -19.23 -32.96 17.29
C VAL A 251 -19.00 -34.38 17.79
N ALA A 252 -20.02 -35.01 18.37
CA ALA A 252 -19.91 -36.40 18.83
C ALA A 252 -19.51 -37.35 17.69
N ARG A 253 -20.08 -37.16 16.49
CA ARG A 253 -19.68 -37.92 15.29
C ARG A 253 -18.24 -37.62 14.89
N ALA A 254 -17.84 -36.35 14.85
CA ALA A 254 -16.47 -35.96 14.53
C ALA A 254 -15.46 -36.57 15.51
N MET A 255 -15.72 -36.51 16.82
CA MET A 255 -14.85 -37.07 17.85
C MET A 255 -14.68 -38.59 17.74
N ALA A 256 -15.70 -39.31 17.24
CA ALA A 256 -15.62 -40.76 17.01
C ALA A 256 -14.85 -41.15 15.73
N MET A 257 -14.61 -40.19 14.82
CA MET A 257 -13.81 -40.44 13.62
C MET A 257 -12.31 -40.35 13.95
N PRO A 258 -11.48 -41.23 13.37
CA PRO A 258 -10.04 -41.10 13.48
C PRO A 258 -9.60 -39.76 12.89
N GLU A 259 -8.59 -39.15 13.49
CA GLU A 259 -8.04 -37.89 12.99
C GLU A 259 -7.55 -38.07 11.54
N PRO A 260 -7.86 -37.12 10.63
CA PRO A 260 -7.32 -37.18 9.28
C PRO A 260 -5.79 -37.23 9.34
N ILE A 261 -5.21 -38.25 8.70
CA ILE A 261 -3.76 -38.32 8.52
C ILE A 261 -3.39 -37.30 7.44
N MET A 262 -3.19 -36.06 7.84
CA MET A 262 -2.60 -35.04 6.97
C MET A 262 -1.13 -35.40 6.71
N PRO A 263 -0.63 -35.39 5.46
CA PRO A 263 0.80 -35.28 5.23
C PRO A 263 1.27 -33.98 5.89
N ALA A 264 2.33 -34.06 6.68
CA ALA A 264 2.89 -32.92 7.41
C ALA A 264 3.33 -31.81 6.43
N SER A 265 2.47 -30.81 6.23
CA SER A 265 2.86 -29.57 5.58
C SER A 265 3.62 -28.73 6.61
N ALA A 266 4.95 -28.79 6.49
CA ALA A 266 6.05 -27.91 6.92
C ALA A 266 5.83 -26.88 8.07
N PRO A 267 6.84 -26.73 8.96
CA PRO A 267 6.70 -26.03 10.23
C PRO A 267 6.52 -24.52 10.10
N ALA A 268 5.81 -23.97 11.09
CA ALA A 268 5.80 -22.57 11.44
C ALA A 268 7.22 -22.01 11.62
N ALA A 269 7.41 -20.76 11.21
CA ALA A 269 8.66 -20.02 11.21
C ALA A 269 9.46 -20.11 12.53
N GLN A 270 10.77 -20.34 12.42
CA GLN A 270 11.77 -19.92 13.40
C GLN A 270 12.84 -19.11 12.68
N GLY A 271 13.07 -17.90 13.16
CA GLY A 271 14.13 -17.02 12.67
C GLY A 271 15.51 -17.40 13.19
N ALA A 272 16.47 -16.60 12.69
CA ALA A 272 17.86 -16.43 13.10
C ALA A 272 18.91 -17.30 12.38
N GLY A 273 19.70 -16.62 11.53
CA GLY A 273 21.14 -16.57 11.79
C GLY A 273 22.07 -17.24 10.78
N GLU A 274 22.83 -16.37 10.09
CA GLU A 274 24.25 -16.53 9.73
C GLU A 274 24.65 -17.29 8.45
N GLY A 275 25.42 -16.57 7.63
CA GLY A 275 26.59 -17.13 6.94
C GLY A 275 26.43 -17.41 5.45
N GLY A 276 26.75 -16.44 4.59
CA GLY A 276 26.84 -16.71 3.15
C GLY A 276 27.22 -15.52 2.29
N GLN A 277 28.27 -14.77 2.65
CA GLN A 277 28.98 -13.94 1.68
C GLN A 277 29.58 -14.85 0.59
N ALA A 278 29.12 -14.72 -0.65
CA ALA A 278 29.88 -15.16 -1.83
C ALA A 278 29.47 -14.36 -3.08
N ASN A 279 30.38 -13.47 -3.48
CA ASN A 279 30.75 -13.12 -4.85
C ASN A 279 29.67 -12.73 -5.88
N LEU A 280 29.49 -11.42 -6.06
CA LEU A 280 29.29 -10.83 -7.39
C LEU A 280 30.25 -9.65 -7.55
N ALA A 281 31.52 -9.99 -7.78
CA ALA A 281 32.51 -9.08 -8.34
C ALA A 281 32.74 -9.47 -9.80
N GLY A 282 32.49 -8.51 -10.70
CA GLY A 282 33.21 -8.35 -11.95
C GLY A 282 32.81 -9.27 -13.12
N GLU A 283 32.00 -8.74 -14.03
CA GLU A 283 32.43 -8.73 -15.44
C GLU A 283 31.85 -7.51 -16.16
N ALA A 284 32.63 -6.44 -16.12
CA ALA A 284 32.64 -5.45 -17.17
C ALA A 284 33.38 -6.07 -18.36
N ARG A 285 32.70 -6.23 -19.50
CA ARG A 285 33.36 -6.30 -20.81
C ARG A 285 32.76 -5.22 -21.70
N GLY A 286 33.48 -4.11 -21.76
CA GLY A 286 33.48 -3.20 -22.90
C GLY A 286 34.26 -3.80 -24.08
N PRO A 287 34.31 -3.08 -25.20
CA PRO A 287 34.21 -3.62 -26.55
C PRO A 287 35.58 -3.88 -27.22
N ASP A 288 35.52 -4.65 -28.32
CA ASP A 288 36.22 -4.44 -29.60
C ASP A 288 36.80 -5.69 -30.26
N SER A 289 36.59 -5.71 -31.58
CA SER A 289 37.37 -6.31 -32.66
C SER A 289 37.14 -7.79 -33.05
N ALA A 290 36.42 -7.99 -34.16
CA ALA A 290 36.96 -8.61 -35.39
C ALA A 290 35.94 -8.62 -36.57
N GLY A 291 36.33 -7.98 -37.70
CA GLY A 291 35.80 -8.15 -39.08
C GLY A 291 34.55 -7.34 -39.43
N GLU A 292 34.51 -6.39 -40.37
CA GLU A 292 35.37 -5.96 -41.50
C GLU A 292 35.62 -4.44 -41.48
#